data_AF-Q4FKH0-F1
#
_entry.id   AF-Q4FKH0-F1
#
_cell.length_a   1.000
_cell.length_b   1.000
_cell.length_c   1.000
_cell.angle_alpha   90.00
_cell.angle_beta   90.00
_cell.angle_gamma   90.00
#
_symmetry.space_group_name_H-M   'P 1'
#
loop_
_entity.id
_entity.type
_entity.pdbx_description
1 polymer ?
#
loop_
_entity_poly.entity_id
_entity_poly.type
_entity_poly.pdbx_seq_one_letter_code
_entity_poly.pdbx_strand_id
1 'polypeptide(L)'
;MTVIMFPRYIIPCLLGLILCGDVTEGNIPPHRCDFGKLMKNMSMRDLPVVGEPPVPKGDLVHAIVTSSTAGWQPIRFKVFKLDINDRRKYCGSVGETRSNFKGINYQCTDKSLLTPQKKSLLAVVIPDALKMHSDRLMVQPVQGPIKVPEVYTFCNNFNIPEEHRTTGVSGADMVLYGAAGPMGSPAAWAGPCSRLKGKRPVVGVFNIGPEVLTSHDSSMRVTAHEIAHALGFGFDIMTGLKLVKKKSGIRGKNDVWVVTSPTVVKKAQEFYGCNDITGVELEDEGGDGTKNTHWERRIAMEEMMAGMKSSDGGRYSVLTMALFEDMGFYRAKWGTEEDMHFGKGRGCDFLEKRCVENGRSNFPDVFCTSETKKGENICTSDRTGLGSCAISTYTSSLPTHYQYFSQSNRGGPNELLDYCPYIRVFSNTGCSNGEPKAMWGSRIGPNSRCVKATNLQLKKFKFGIGDVCVEVNCESDTLQVRFVDDDRWHNCPEGRNVTSNVTFSSGYILCPKKSEFCASKVLKQVASPEPSPVPRQGTGTSWSAYSSYLMWNMLLFVSCFPLL
;
A
#
# COMPACT_ATOMS: atom_id res chain seq x y z
N MET A 1 16.75 51.65 -53.69
CA MET A 1 15.69 51.22 -52.74
C MET A 1 15.54 49.73 -52.88
N THR A 2 16.25 48.99 -52.04
CA THR A 2 16.45 47.55 -52.20
C THR A 2 15.51 46.83 -51.26
N VAL A 3 14.53 46.13 -51.82
CA VAL A 3 13.61 45.24 -51.09
C VAL A 3 14.34 43.92 -50.88
N ILE A 4 14.72 43.63 -49.64
CA ILE A 4 15.26 42.32 -49.24
C ILE A 4 14.09 41.50 -48.71
N MET A 5 13.68 40.51 -49.48
CA MET A 5 12.76 39.47 -49.05
C MET A 5 13.45 38.49 -48.09
N PHE A 6 12.94 38.35 -46.87
CA PHE A 6 13.31 37.24 -45.99
C PHE A 6 12.37 36.04 -46.20
N PRO A 7 12.89 34.81 -46.36
CA PRO A 7 12.06 33.62 -46.49
C PRO A 7 11.42 33.24 -45.14
N ARG A 8 10.10 33.01 -45.17
CA ARG A 8 9.28 32.53 -44.05
C ARG A 8 9.59 31.07 -43.71
N TYR A 9 10.71 30.74 -43.08
CA TYR A 9 10.95 29.41 -42.49
C TYR A 9 11.98 29.42 -41.34
N ILE A 10 11.82 30.27 -40.31
CA ILE A 10 12.55 30.10 -39.04
C ILE A 10 11.66 30.54 -37.85
N ILE A 11 10.52 29.89 -37.64
CA ILE A 11 9.78 29.95 -36.36
C ILE A 11 9.08 28.59 -36.18
N PRO A 12 9.78 27.54 -35.69
CA PRO A 12 9.31 26.89 -34.47
C PRO A 12 10.42 26.20 -33.64
N CYS A 13 11.60 26.82 -33.47
CA CYS A 13 12.68 26.22 -32.65
C CYS A 13 13.03 27.01 -31.37
N LEU A 14 12.43 28.18 -31.13
CA LEU A 14 12.75 29.02 -29.96
C LEU A 14 11.64 29.09 -28.89
N LEU A 15 10.45 28.54 -29.15
CA LEU A 15 9.35 28.45 -28.16
C LEU A 15 9.36 27.16 -27.33
N GLY A 16 10.22 26.18 -27.67
CA GLY A 16 10.35 24.91 -26.94
C GLY A 16 11.38 24.90 -25.80
N LEU A 17 12.20 25.95 -25.67
CA LEU A 17 13.32 26.02 -24.70
C LEU A 17 13.01 26.88 -23.46
N ILE A 18 11.82 27.48 -23.37
CA ILE A 18 11.42 28.37 -22.26
C ILE A 18 10.38 27.71 -21.33
N LEU A 19 9.90 26.50 -21.63
CA LEU A 19 8.98 25.74 -20.74
C LEU A 19 9.69 24.80 -19.75
N CYS A 20 11.00 24.96 -19.54
CA CYS A 20 11.77 24.22 -18.53
C CYS A 20 12.37 25.17 -17.47
N GLY A 21 11.51 26.03 -16.94
CA GLY A 21 11.73 26.81 -15.73
C GLY A 21 10.37 27.04 -15.11
N ASP A 22 10.19 26.61 -13.86
CA ASP A 22 8.97 26.76 -13.07
C ASP A 22 7.76 25.94 -13.53
N VAL A 23 7.93 24.62 -13.65
CA VAL A 23 6.85 23.73 -13.21
C VAL A 23 6.86 23.84 -11.69
N THR A 24 5.98 24.67 -11.15
CA THR A 24 5.59 24.61 -9.74
C THR A 24 5.45 23.14 -9.39
N GLU A 25 6.23 22.68 -8.41
CA GLU A 25 6.27 21.28 -7.98
C GLU A 25 4.84 20.77 -7.80
N GLY A 26 4.30 20.11 -8.83
CA GLY A 26 2.95 19.57 -8.89
C GLY A 26 2.87 18.32 -8.05
N ASN A 27 3.29 18.42 -6.80
CA ASN A 27 3.28 17.38 -5.82
C ASN A 27 1.84 17.22 -5.33
N ILE A 28 1.16 16.15 -5.76
CA ILE A 28 -0.04 15.71 -5.05
C ILE A 28 0.47 15.26 -3.67
N PRO A 29 0.00 15.88 -2.56
CA PRO A 29 0.38 15.42 -1.24
C PRO A 29 -0.03 13.95 -1.10
N PRO A 30 0.86 13.06 -0.61
CA PRO A 30 0.45 11.69 -0.31
C PRO A 30 -0.73 11.70 0.66
N HIS A 31 -1.59 10.67 0.57
CA HIS A 31 -2.65 10.47 1.56
C HIS A 31 -2.04 10.48 2.96
N ARG A 32 -2.65 11.25 3.86
CA ARG A 32 -2.35 11.29 5.29
C ARG A 32 -3.56 10.75 6.02
N CYS A 33 -3.37 9.70 6.82
CA CYS A 33 -4.40 9.22 7.71
C CYS A 33 -4.60 10.20 8.88
N ASP A 34 -5.85 10.38 9.31
CA ASP A 34 -6.21 11.26 10.43
C ASP A 34 -6.84 10.50 11.61
N PHE A 35 -6.59 9.18 11.69
CA PHE A 35 -7.15 8.30 12.72
C PHE A 35 -6.76 8.72 14.15
N GLY A 36 -5.50 9.08 14.42
CA GLY A 36 -5.08 9.39 15.79
C GLY A 36 -5.81 10.61 16.39
N LYS A 37 -6.22 11.59 15.57
CA LYS A 37 -7.05 12.74 16.02
C LYS A 37 -8.45 12.29 16.44
N LEU A 38 -8.98 11.27 15.77
CA LEU A 38 -10.29 10.70 16.07
C LEU A 38 -10.33 10.12 17.50
N MET A 39 -9.23 9.51 17.95
CA MET A 39 -9.19 8.70 19.16
C MET A 39 -8.97 9.50 20.45
N LYS A 40 -8.50 10.76 20.39
CA LYS A 40 -8.14 11.56 21.59
C LYS A 40 -9.27 11.81 22.58
N ASN A 41 -10.53 11.75 22.13
CA ASN A 41 -11.70 12.09 22.96
C ASN A 41 -12.68 10.91 23.12
N MET A 42 -12.25 9.67 22.86
CA MET A 42 -13.17 8.53 22.85
C MET A 42 -13.13 7.69 24.13
N SER A 43 -14.34 7.35 24.61
CA SER A 43 -14.57 6.21 25.50
C SER A 43 -15.42 5.17 24.74
N MET A 44 -14.85 3.99 24.48
CA MET A 44 -15.56 2.89 23.81
C MET A 44 -16.36 2.06 24.80
N ARG A 45 -17.60 1.69 24.41
CA ARG A 45 -18.47 0.80 25.20
C ARG A 45 -18.24 -0.67 24.85
N ASP A 46 -18.25 -1.51 25.88
CA ASP A 46 -18.18 -2.96 25.77
C ASP A 46 -19.58 -3.56 25.56
N LEU A 47 -19.73 -4.42 24.56
CA LEU A 47 -20.97 -5.12 24.25
C LEU A 47 -21.07 -6.44 25.01
N PRO A 48 -22.25 -6.80 25.54
CA PRO A 48 -22.46 -8.01 26.35
C PRO A 48 -22.64 -9.29 25.51
N VAL A 49 -22.08 -9.37 24.30
CA VAL A 49 -22.22 -10.58 23.45
C VAL A 49 -21.57 -11.79 24.13
N VAL A 50 -22.27 -12.93 24.09
CA VAL A 50 -21.84 -14.19 24.70
C VAL A 50 -20.82 -14.89 23.79
N GLY A 51 -19.63 -15.13 24.33
CA GLY A 51 -18.73 -16.20 23.89
C GLY A 51 -17.71 -15.85 22.81
N GLU A 52 -16.57 -15.30 23.22
CA GLU A 52 -15.30 -15.78 22.68
C GLU A 52 -14.61 -16.56 23.80
N PRO A 53 -14.21 -17.83 23.58
CA PRO A 53 -13.34 -18.50 24.54
C PRO A 53 -12.02 -17.72 24.66
N PRO A 54 -11.43 -17.60 25.86
CA PRO A 54 -10.17 -16.90 26.04
C PRO A 54 -9.10 -17.50 25.14
N VAL A 55 -8.49 -16.67 24.29
CA VAL A 55 -7.34 -17.08 23.48
C VAL A 55 -6.17 -17.35 24.42
N PRO A 56 -5.62 -18.58 24.46
CA PRO A 56 -4.48 -18.87 25.31
C PRO A 56 -3.30 -17.98 24.93
N LYS A 57 -2.79 -17.21 25.90
CA LYS A 57 -1.53 -16.48 25.75
C LYS A 57 -0.39 -17.49 25.65
N GLY A 58 0.52 -17.27 24.70
CA GLY A 58 1.52 -18.23 24.25
C GLY A 58 2.34 -18.90 25.36
N ASP A 59 2.50 -20.21 25.23
CA ASP A 59 3.78 -20.95 25.17
C ASP A 59 3.46 -22.45 25.16
N LEU A 60 3.45 -23.06 23.97
CA LEU A 60 3.57 -24.52 23.80
C LEU A 60 3.87 -24.84 22.33
N VAL A 61 5.14 -24.64 21.98
CA VAL A 61 5.76 -25.26 20.82
C VAL A 61 5.81 -26.77 21.09
N HIS A 62 5.25 -27.57 20.17
CA HIS A 62 5.40 -29.05 20.03
C HIS A 62 4.26 -30.03 20.34
N ALA A 63 3.02 -29.62 20.57
CA ALA A 63 1.91 -30.59 20.51
C ALA A 63 0.71 -30.06 19.76
N ILE A 64 0.22 -30.86 18.80
CA ILE A 64 -1.04 -30.74 18.07
C ILE A 64 -0.95 -29.97 16.72
N VAL A 65 -0.35 -30.62 15.72
CA VAL A 65 -0.45 -30.25 14.29
C VAL A 65 -1.83 -30.63 13.69
N THR A 66 -2.79 -31.10 14.49
CA THR A 66 -4.13 -31.53 14.01
C THR A 66 -5.34 -30.87 14.67
N SER A 67 -5.18 -29.92 15.60
CA SER A 67 -6.31 -29.14 16.19
C SER A 67 -6.16 -27.62 16.07
N SER A 68 -5.14 -27.14 15.35
CA SER A 68 -4.77 -25.73 15.32
C SER A 68 -5.69 -24.84 14.46
N THR A 69 -6.84 -25.30 13.97
CA THR A 69 -7.81 -24.47 13.23
C THR A 69 -9.23 -24.56 13.77
N ALA A 70 -9.46 -25.34 14.83
CA ALA A 70 -10.79 -25.53 15.40
C ALA A 70 -11.40 -24.17 15.81
N GLY A 71 -12.49 -23.79 15.14
CA GLY A 71 -13.24 -22.55 15.41
C GLY A 71 -12.75 -21.27 14.73
N TRP A 72 -11.60 -21.26 14.05
CA TRP A 72 -11.13 -20.08 13.30
C TRP A 72 -11.67 -20.11 11.87
N GLN A 73 -12.28 -19.00 11.42
CA GLN A 73 -12.89 -18.87 10.10
C GLN A 73 -12.48 -17.54 9.44
N PRO A 74 -12.54 -17.40 8.10
CA PRO A 74 -12.38 -16.10 7.46
C PRO A 74 -13.33 -15.06 8.05
N ILE A 75 -12.81 -13.87 8.37
CA ILE A 75 -13.62 -12.79 8.95
C ILE A 75 -14.77 -12.38 8.03
N ARG A 76 -15.99 -12.29 8.58
CA ARG A 76 -17.20 -11.89 7.84
C ARG A 76 -17.53 -10.43 8.10
N PHE A 77 -17.53 -9.64 7.03
CA PHE A 77 -17.91 -8.23 7.09
C PHE A 77 -19.37 -8.02 6.66
N LYS A 78 -20.09 -7.15 7.37
CA LYS A 78 -21.34 -6.54 6.87
C LYS A 78 -21.13 -5.04 6.75
N VAL A 79 -21.29 -4.51 5.53
CA VAL A 79 -21.07 -3.10 5.24
C VAL A 79 -22.36 -2.43 4.81
N PHE A 80 -22.71 -1.34 5.48
CA PHE A 80 -23.88 -0.52 5.20
C PHE A 80 -23.45 0.82 4.60
N LYS A 81 -23.99 1.14 3.42
CA LYS A 81 -23.56 2.29 2.59
C LYS A 81 -24.62 3.38 2.50
N LEU A 82 -25.47 3.50 3.51
CA LEU A 82 -26.60 4.45 3.51
C LEU A 82 -26.13 5.89 3.29
N ASP A 83 -25.05 6.30 3.98
CA ASP A 83 -24.49 7.65 3.85
C ASP A 83 -23.83 7.93 2.49
N ILE A 84 -23.33 6.91 1.78
CA ILE A 84 -22.81 7.05 0.40
C ILE A 84 -23.95 7.34 -0.60
N ASN A 85 -25.16 6.87 -0.29
CA ASN A 85 -26.32 7.00 -1.16
C ASN A 85 -27.21 8.20 -0.79
N ASP A 86 -27.09 8.77 0.41
CA ASP A 86 -27.85 9.95 0.85
C ASP A 86 -27.26 11.26 0.28
N ARG A 87 -28.02 11.95 -0.58
CA ARG A 87 -27.61 13.22 -1.22
C ARG A 87 -27.25 14.34 -0.24
N ARG A 88 -27.75 14.25 1.00
CA ARG A 88 -27.47 15.22 2.08
C ARG A 88 -26.14 14.97 2.77
N LYS A 89 -25.51 13.81 2.53
CA LYS A 89 -24.33 13.32 3.26
C LYS A 89 -23.03 13.42 2.47
N TYR A 90 -23.08 13.57 1.16
CA TYR A 90 -21.91 13.77 0.29
C TYR A 90 -22.02 15.02 -0.57
N CYS A 91 -20.89 15.48 -1.10
CA CYS A 91 -20.80 16.60 -2.03
C CYS A 91 -21.29 16.20 -3.42
N GLY A 92 -22.43 16.74 -3.84
CA GLY A 92 -22.95 16.52 -5.20
C GLY A 92 -22.75 17.72 -6.12
N SER A 93 -22.44 18.90 -5.57
CA SER A 93 -22.13 20.11 -6.34
C SER A 93 -21.09 20.97 -5.62
N VAL A 94 -20.32 21.75 -6.40
CA VAL A 94 -19.32 22.69 -5.86
C VAL A 94 -20.02 23.80 -5.07
N GLY A 95 -19.41 24.24 -3.97
CA GLY A 95 -19.95 25.29 -3.11
C GLY A 95 -20.91 24.79 -2.04
N GLU A 96 -21.44 23.57 -2.15
CA GLU A 96 -22.21 22.94 -1.07
C GLU A 96 -21.36 22.79 0.20
N THR A 97 -22.00 22.66 1.35
CA THR A 97 -21.32 22.32 2.61
C THR A 97 -21.76 20.94 3.08
N ARG A 98 -20.80 20.07 3.41
CA ARG A 98 -21.05 18.71 3.89
C ARG A 98 -20.11 18.35 5.02
N SER A 99 -20.57 17.46 5.90
CA SER A 99 -19.79 16.99 7.03
C SER A 99 -18.69 16.02 6.59
N ASN A 100 -17.54 16.08 7.25
CA ASN A 100 -16.50 15.05 7.17
C ASN A 100 -16.75 13.86 8.12
N PHE A 101 -17.94 13.81 8.76
CA PHE A 101 -18.34 12.81 9.75
C PHE A 101 -17.55 12.81 11.06
N LYS A 102 -16.69 13.81 11.29
CA LYS A 102 -15.96 14.06 12.55
C LYS A 102 -16.45 15.31 13.30
N GLY A 103 -17.60 15.86 12.90
CA GLY A 103 -18.15 17.11 13.45
C GLY A 103 -17.63 18.39 12.79
N ILE A 104 -16.85 18.28 11.70
CA ILE A 104 -16.39 19.43 10.91
C ILE A 104 -17.13 19.41 9.57
N ASN A 105 -17.47 20.61 9.08
CA ASN A 105 -18.06 20.79 7.76
C ASN A 105 -17.03 21.41 6.81
N TYR A 106 -17.01 20.93 5.56
CA TYR A 106 -16.18 21.49 4.50
C TYR A 106 -17.05 21.99 3.36
N GLN A 107 -16.57 23.07 2.73
CA GLN A 107 -17.10 23.51 1.46
C GLN A 107 -16.61 22.57 0.35
N CYS A 108 -17.54 22.08 -0.45
CA CYS A 108 -17.31 21.13 -1.52
C CYS A 108 -16.54 21.79 -2.67
N THR A 109 -15.39 21.21 -3.01
CA THR A 109 -14.61 21.54 -4.21
C THR A 109 -14.89 20.54 -5.33
N ASP A 110 -14.33 20.77 -6.51
CA ASP A 110 -14.31 19.83 -7.64
C ASP A 110 -13.74 18.45 -7.22
N LYS A 111 -12.66 18.45 -6.45
CA LYS A 111 -12.02 17.24 -5.93
C LYS A 111 -12.88 16.51 -4.90
N SER A 112 -13.69 17.24 -4.15
CA SER A 112 -14.57 16.67 -3.12
C SER A 112 -15.87 16.09 -3.68
N LEU A 113 -16.19 16.29 -4.95
CA LEU A 113 -17.44 15.77 -5.54
C LEU A 113 -17.42 14.24 -5.60
N LEU A 114 -18.51 13.62 -5.15
CA LEU A 114 -18.76 12.19 -5.31
C LEU A 114 -19.53 11.93 -6.62
N THR A 115 -18.78 11.97 -7.73
CA THR A 115 -19.30 11.76 -9.08
C THR A 115 -19.77 10.31 -9.31
N PRO A 116 -20.58 10.03 -10.35
CA PRO A 116 -20.95 8.66 -10.72
C PRO A 116 -19.75 7.71 -10.92
N GLN A 117 -18.65 8.22 -11.49
CA GLN A 117 -17.42 7.47 -11.69
C GLN A 117 -16.78 7.10 -10.34
N LYS A 118 -16.69 8.04 -9.40
CA LYS A 118 -16.18 7.77 -8.05
C LYS A 118 -17.07 6.84 -7.25
N LYS A 119 -18.40 6.93 -7.41
CA LYS A 119 -19.33 5.95 -6.81
C LYS A 119 -19.11 4.54 -7.37
N SER A 120 -18.94 4.43 -8.69
CA SER A 120 -18.63 3.16 -9.35
C SER A 120 -17.30 2.59 -8.85
N LEU A 121 -16.30 3.45 -8.67
CA LEU A 121 -15.02 3.07 -8.08
C LEU A 121 -15.18 2.57 -6.63
N LEU A 122 -15.92 3.27 -5.77
CA LEU A 122 -16.21 2.80 -4.40
C LEU A 122 -16.96 1.46 -4.36
N ALA A 123 -17.82 1.21 -5.35
CA ALA A 123 -18.59 -0.03 -5.43
C ALA A 123 -17.69 -1.27 -5.55
N VAL A 124 -16.53 -1.14 -6.22
CA VAL A 124 -15.53 -2.20 -6.39
C VAL A 124 -14.42 -2.14 -5.33
N VAL A 125 -13.95 -0.94 -4.98
CA VAL A 125 -12.85 -0.72 -4.02
C VAL A 125 -13.20 -1.21 -2.61
N ILE A 126 -14.43 -0.98 -2.14
CA ILE A 126 -14.83 -1.40 -0.78
C ILE A 126 -14.78 -2.93 -0.63
N PRO A 127 -15.45 -3.73 -1.50
CA PRO A 127 -15.31 -5.19 -1.48
C PRO A 127 -13.86 -5.68 -1.55
N ASP A 128 -13.04 -5.12 -2.43
CA ASP A 128 -11.66 -5.57 -2.61
C ASP A 128 -10.77 -5.25 -1.40
N ALA A 129 -10.97 -4.10 -0.77
CA ALA A 129 -10.31 -3.75 0.50
C ALA A 129 -10.71 -4.70 1.65
N LEU A 130 -11.99 -5.07 1.75
CA LEU A 130 -12.45 -6.08 2.72
C LEU A 130 -11.87 -7.47 2.41
N LYS A 131 -11.71 -7.78 1.11
CA LYS A 131 -11.07 -9.00 0.65
C LYS A 131 -9.60 -9.06 1.09
N MET A 132 -8.86 -7.94 1.01
CA MET A 132 -7.48 -7.88 1.51
C MET A 132 -7.37 -8.34 2.97
N HIS A 133 -8.31 -7.93 3.83
CA HIS A 133 -8.38 -8.39 5.23
C HIS A 133 -8.83 -9.84 5.36
N SER A 134 -9.92 -10.25 4.71
CA SER A 134 -10.45 -11.63 4.85
C SER A 134 -9.55 -12.71 4.23
N ASP A 135 -8.73 -12.35 3.24
CA ASP A 135 -7.70 -13.23 2.67
C ASP A 135 -6.55 -13.49 3.66
N ARG A 136 -6.32 -12.58 4.62
CA ARG A 136 -5.17 -12.61 5.54
C ARG A 136 -5.52 -12.85 7.00
N LEU A 137 -6.74 -12.54 7.42
CA LEU A 137 -7.19 -12.64 8.80
C LEU A 137 -8.29 -13.67 8.94
N MET A 138 -8.11 -14.55 9.93
CA MET A 138 -9.17 -15.39 10.48
C MET A 138 -9.63 -14.81 11.82
N VAL A 139 -10.86 -15.14 12.20
CA VAL A 139 -11.49 -14.74 13.47
C VAL A 139 -12.21 -15.94 14.08
N GLN A 140 -12.41 -15.92 15.39
CA GLN A 140 -13.43 -16.76 16.01
C GLN A 140 -14.80 -16.09 15.77
N PRO A 141 -15.74 -16.76 15.07
CA PRO A 141 -16.99 -16.12 14.68
C PRO A 141 -17.79 -15.61 15.86
N VAL A 142 -18.33 -14.39 15.75
CA VAL A 142 -19.30 -13.88 16.72
C VAL A 142 -20.53 -14.78 16.71
N GLN A 143 -20.95 -15.19 17.91
CA GLN A 143 -22.17 -15.96 18.12
C GLN A 143 -23.37 -15.03 18.26
N GLY A 144 -24.38 -15.23 17.42
CA GLY A 144 -25.61 -14.42 17.42
C GLY A 144 -25.45 -13.04 16.76
N PRO A 145 -26.52 -12.20 16.85
CA PRO A 145 -26.53 -10.88 16.23
C PRO A 145 -25.70 -9.85 17.00
N ILE A 146 -24.95 -9.01 16.28
CA ILE A 146 -24.25 -7.85 16.84
C ILE A 146 -25.24 -6.69 16.97
N LYS A 147 -25.58 -6.31 18.20
CA LYS A 147 -26.40 -5.12 18.46
C LYS A 147 -25.51 -3.88 18.54
N VAL A 148 -25.87 -2.85 17.79
CA VAL A 148 -25.11 -1.60 17.73
C VAL A 148 -25.56 -0.67 18.84
N PRO A 149 -24.68 -0.31 19.80
CA PRO A 149 -25.07 0.50 20.92
C PRO A 149 -25.29 1.95 20.50
N GLU A 150 -26.04 2.72 21.31
CA GLU A 150 -25.95 4.18 21.24
C GLU A 150 -24.58 4.61 21.79
N VAL A 151 -23.82 5.34 20.97
CA VAL A 151 -22.46 5.77 21.29
C VAL A 151 -22.34 7.27 21.03
N TYR A 152 -22.15 8.07 22.07
CA TYR A 152 -22.02 9.53 21.98
C TYR A 152 -20.63 9.97 21.46
N THR A 153 -20.22 9.49 20.29
CA THR A 153 -18.95 9.83 19.62
C THR A 153 -19.19 10.11 18.13
N PHE A 154 -18.14 10.16 17.31
CA PHE A 154 -18.22 10.33 15.85
C PHE A 154 -19.12 9.27 15.16
N CYS A 155 -19.35 8.12 15.79
CA CYS A 155 -20.23 7.07 15.32
C CYS A 155 -21.69 7.54 15.13
N ASN A 156 -22.14 8.53 15.93
CA ASN A 156 -23.48 9.11 15.80
C ASN A 156 -23.66 9.96 14.53
N ASN A 157 -22.58 10.29 13.81
CA ASN A 157 -22.68 11.04 12.56
C ASN A 157 -23.15 10.16 11.38
N PHE A 158 -23.18 8.84 11.57
CA PHE A 158 -23.55 7.85 10.56
C PHE A 158 -25.02 7.44 10.68
N ASN A 159 -25.64 7.16 9.53
CA ASN A 159 -27.01 6.67 9.47
C ASN A 159 -27.03 5.18 9.85
N ILE A 160 -27.27 4.90 11.13
CA ILE A 160 -27.39 3.55 11.69
C ILE A 160 -28.89 3.18 11.80
N PRO A 161 -29.38 2.15 11.07
CA PRO A 161 -30.76 1.69 11.18
C PRO A 161 -31.16 1.26 12.59
N GLU A 162 -32.40 1.56 12.97
CA GLU A 162 -32.95 1.20 14.29
C GLU A 162 -32.99 -0.33 14.51
N GLU A 163 -33.21 -1.10 13.44
CA GLU A 163 -33.14 -2.56 13.47
C GLU A 163 -31.76 -3.09 13.91
N HIS A 164 -30.66 -2.38 13.61
CA HIS A 164 -29.33 -2.78 14.05
C HIS A 164 -29.09 -2.49 15.53
N ARG A 165 -29.87 -1.58 16.13
CA ARG A 165 -29.84 -1.28 17.57
C ARG A 165 -30.70 -2.27 18.36
N THR A 166 -31.87 -2.63 17.80
CA THR A 166 -32.87 -3.48 18.46
C THR A 166 -32.61 -4.98 18.24
N THR A 167 -32.68 -5.43 16.99
CA THR A 167 -32.53 -6.85 16.61
C THR A 167 -31.05 -7.23 16.45
N GLY A 168 -30.26 -6.31 15.89
CA GLY A 168 -28.84 -6.51 15.62
C GLY A 168 -28.56 -7.18 14.27
N VAL A 169 -27.29 -7.18 13.87
CA VAL A 169 -26.83 -7.70 12.58
C VAL A 169 -26.31 -9.12 12.74
N SER A 170 -26.96 -10.08 12.07
CA SER A 170 -26.57 -11.49 12.09
C SER A 170 -25.54 -11.84 11.02
N GLY A 171 -24.76 -12.90 11.27
CA GLY A 171 -23.81 -13.44 10.29
C GLY A 171 -22.62 -12.51 9.98
N ALA A 172 -22.23 -11.69 10.95
CA ALA A 172 -21.14 -10.73 10.85
C ALA A 172 -20.17 -10.92 12.01
N ASP A 173 -18.89 -10.68 11.75
CA ASP A 173 -17.84 -10.58 12.78
C ASP A 173 -17.36 -9.14 12.95
N MET A 174 -17.59 -8.32 11.92
CA MET A 174 -17.36 -6.88 11.91
C MET A 174 -18.47 -6.18 11.10
N VAL A 175 -19.16 -5.24 11.73
CA VAL A 175 -20.17 -4.39 11.10
C VAL A 175 -19.57 -3.02 10.81
N LEU A 176 -19.64 -2.57 9.56
CA LEU A 176 -19.09 -1.30 9.11
C LEU A 176 -20.17 -0.40 8.53
N TYR A 177 -20.17 0.88 8.89
CA TYR A 177 -20.98 1.91 8.24
C TYR A 177 -20.07 2.84 7.44
N GLY A 178 -20.30 2.89 6.13
CA GLY A 178 -19.46 3.60 5.19
C GLY A 178 -20.08 4.92 4.71
N ALA A 179 -19.23 5.94 4.64
CA ALA A 179 -19.53 7.26 4.08
C ALA A 179 -18.46 7.71 3.07
N ALA A 180 -18.78 8.77 2.32
CA ALA A 180 -17.88 9.42 1.36
C ALA A 180 -18.09 10.94 1.33
N GLY A 181 -18.03 11.56 2.51
CA GLY A 181 -18.07 13.01 2.69
C GLY A 181 -16.70 13.69 2.47
N PRO A 182 -16.67 15.01 2.26
CA PRO A 182 -15.46 15.77 1.97
C PRO A 182 -14.49 15.76 3.15
N MET A 183 -13.19 15.83 2.82
CA MET A 183 -12.13 15.87 3.82
C MET A 183 -11.31 17.17 3.78
N GLY A 184 -11.52 18.01 2.75
CA GLY A 184 -10.74 19.25 2.54
C GLY A 184 -9.29 19.01 2.11
N SER A 185 -8.89 17.74 2.00
CA SER A 185 -7.59 17.26 1.54
C SER A 185 -7.74 15.81 1.06
N PRO A 186 -6.77 15.24 0.32
CA PRO A 186 -6.72 13.81 0.00
C PRO A 186 -6.52 12.95 1.26
N ALA A 187 -7.57 12.79 2.06
CA ALA A 187 -7.57 12.00 3.29
C ALA A 187 -8.76 11.03 3.34
N ALA A 188 -8.64 10.03 4.19
CA ALA A 188 -9.71 9.14 4.62
C ALA A 188 -9.56 8.91 6.12
N TRP A 189 -10.57 8.32 6.75
CA TRP A 189 -10.48 7.89 8.14
C TRP A 189 -11.47 6.76 8.43
N ALA A 190 -11.16 5.92 9.40
CA ALA A 190 -12.09 4.96 9.98
C ALA A 190 -11.76 4.72 11.45
N GLY A 191 -12.68 4.10 12.18
CA GLY A 191 -12.41 3.77 13.58
C GLY A 191 -13.45 2.85 14.20
N PRO A 192 -13.10 2.23 15.34
CA PRO A 192 -14.02 1.37 16.07
C PRO A 192 -15.07 2.21 16.80
N CYS A 193 -16.31 1.71 16.84
CA CYS A 193 -17.43 2.29 17.56
C CYS A 193 -17.83 1.50 18.79
N SER A 194 -17.71 0.17 18.73
CA SER A 194 -17.95 -0.70 19.88
C SER A 194 -17.15 -1.98 19.77
N ARG A 195 -16.91 -2.59 20.93
CA ARG A 195 -16.09 -3.78 21.08
C ARG A 195 -16.80 -4.83 21.94
N LEU A 196 -16.39 -6.08 21.82
CA LEU A 196 -16.80 -7.15 22.73
C LEU A 196 -16.17 -6.94 24.12
N LYS A 197 -16.67 -7.66 25.14
CA LYS A 197 -16.01 -7.73 26.47
C LYS A 197 -14.52 -8.14 26.39
N GLY A 198 -14.15 -8.94 25.38
CA GLY A 198 -12.76 -9.30 25.07
C GLY A 198 -11.94 -8.17 24.42
N LYS A 199 -12.48 -6.95 24.34
CA LYS A 199 -11.93 -5.75 23.69
C LYS A 199 -11.82 -5.79 22.16
N ARG A 200 -12.18 -6.89 21.48
CA ARG A 200 -12.20 -6.96 20.01
C ARG A 200 -13.24 -6.00 19.42
N PRO A 201 -12.86 -5.08 18.52
CA PRO A 201 -13.82 -4.28 17.76
C PRO A 201 -14.76 -5.15 16.92
N VAL A 202 -16.05 -4.82 16.95
CA VAL A 202 -17.09 -5.54 16.17
C VAL A 202 -18.05 -4.61 15.44
N VAL A 203 -18.02 -3.32 15.76
CA VAL A 203 -18.71 -2.28 15.00
C VAL A 203 -17.72 -1.15 14.76
N GLY A 204 -17.64 -0.66 13.54
CA GLY A 204 -16.84 0.50 13.17
C GLY A 204 -17.50 1.32 12.06
N VAL A 205 -16.87 2.42 11.74
CA VAL A 205 -17.29 3.31 10.66
C VAL A 205 -16.08 3.73 9.84
N PHE A 206 -16.33 4.12 8.59
CA PHE A 206 -15.30 4.69 7.73
C PHE A 206 -15.86 5.80 6.85
N ASN A 207 -15.04 6.79 6.54
CA ASN A 207 -15.31 7.82 5.56
C ASN A 207 -14.16 7.89 4.55
N ILE A 208 -14.44 7.51 3.30
CA ILE A 208 -13.46 7.60 2.20
C ILE A 208 -13.71 8.90 1.44
N GLY A 209 -12.85 9.91 1.66
CA GLY A 209 -12.97 11.20 1.00
C GLY A 209 -12.90 11.05 -0.53
N PRO A 210 -13.82 11.67 -1.30
CA PRO A 210 -13.74 11.63 -2.76
C PRO A 210 -12.42 12.17 -3.32
N GLU A 211 -11.67 12.96 -2.54
CA GLU A 211 -10.36 13.51 -2.88
C GLU A 211 -9.25 12.44 -3.01
N VAL A 212 -9.41 11.25 -2.41
CA VAL A 212 -8.43 10.14 -2.50
C VAL A 212 -8.76 9.12 -3.60
N LEU A 213 -9.92 9.24 -4.24
CA LEU A 213 -10.42 8.29 -5.22
C LEU A 213 -9.79 8.54 -6.61
N THR A 214 -8.57 8.05 -6.79
CA THR A 214 -7.75 8.28 -8.00
C THR A 214 -7.71 7.08 -8.94
N SER A 215 -7.30 5.92 -8.45
CA SER A 215 -7.27 4.65 -9.18
C SER A 215 -7.81 3.51 -8.29
N HIS A 216 -8.13 2.38 -8.91
CA HIS A 216 -8.62 1.19 -8.18
C HIS A 216 -7.62 0.74 -7.10
N ASP A 217 -6.39 0.39 -7.47
CA ASP A 217 -5.41 -0.12 -6.52
C ASP A 217 -5.11 0.90 -5.41
N SER A 218 -4.84 2.17 -5.76
CA SER A 218 -4.54 3.20 -4.76
C SER A 218 -5.69 3.39 -3.77
N SER A 219 -6.93 3.45 -4.28
CA SER A 219 -8.11 3.63 -3.43
C SER A 219 -8.39 2.40 -2.58
N MET A 220 -8.12 1.19 -3.10
CA MET A 220 -8.21 -0.08 -2.38
C MET A 220 -7.24 -0.11 -1.20
N ARG A 221 -5.96 0.25 -1.41
CA ARG A 221 -4.96 0.29 -0.33
C ARG A 221 -5.30 1.28 0.76
N VAL A 222 -5.73 2.50 0.39
CA VAL A 222 -6.19 3.50 1.37
C VAL A 222 -7.41 2.98 2.14
N THR A 223 -8.39 2.38 1.45
CA THR A 223 -9.60 1.86 2.11
C THR A 223 -9.27 0.71 3.07
N ALA A 224 -8.34 -0.19 2.70
CA ALA A 224 -7.87 -1.27 3.57
C ALA A 224 -7.08 -0.74 4.78
N HIS A 225 -6.23 0.26 4.59
CA HIS A 225 -5.57 0.96 5.70
C HIS A 225 -6.58 1.49 6.72
N GLU A 226 -7.60 2.21 6.26
CA GLU A 226 -8.60 2.74 7.18
C GLU A 226 -9.38 1.61 7.88
N ILE A 227 -9.82 0.59 7.15
CA ILE A 227 -10.53 -0.54 7.75
C ILE A 227 -9.66 -1.26 8.80
N ALA A 228 -8.33 -1.30 8.64
CA ALA A 228 -7.43 -1.84 9.66
C ALA A 228 -7.54 -1.09 11.00
N HIS A 229 -7.69 0.24 10.99
CA HIS A 229 -7.97 1.02 12.19
C HIS A 229 -9.30 0.62 12.83
N ALA A 230 -10.36 0.45 12.03
CA ALA A 230 -11.66 -0.01 12.53
C ALA A 230 -11.59 -1.44 13.12
N LEU A 231 -10.70 -2.28 12.61
CA LEU A 231 -10.43 -3.63 13.12
C LEU A 231 -9.60 -3.65 14.41
N GLY A 232 -9.00 -2.52 14.78
CA GLY A 232 -8.31 -2.34 16.05
C GLY A 232 -6.83 -2.00 15.97
N PHE A 233 -6.29 -1.70 14.78
CA PHE A 233 -4.96 -1.12 14.65
C PHE A 233 -4.96 0.29 15.24
N GLY A 234 -4.81 0.41 16.54
CA GLY A 234 -4.87 1.68 17.25
C GLY A 234 -4.11 1.65 18.55
N PHE A 235 -3.51 2.80 18.89
CA PHE A 235 -2.59 2.90 20.03
C PHE A 235 -3.25 2.60 21.38
N ASP A 236 -4.50 2.97 21.55
CA ASP A 236 -5.31 2.70 22.74
C ASP A 236 -5.54 1.19 22.94
N ILE A 237 -5.79 0.45 21.85
CA ILE A 237 -5.94 -1.01 21.86
C ILE A 237 -4.59 -1.66 22.15
N MET A 238 -3.52 -1.25 21.45
CA MET A 238 -2.17 -1.77 21.67
C MET A 238 -1.72 -1.57 23.13
N THR A 239 -1.99 -0.39 23.70
CA THR A 239 -1.70 -0.07 25.11
C THR A 239 -2.57 -0.90 26.05
N GLY A 240 -3.88 -0.99 25.79
CA GLY A 240 -4.83 -1.75 26.59
C GLY A 240 -4.59 -3.26 26.61
N LEU A 241 -3.85 -3.77 25.61
CA LEU A 241 -3.37 -5.14 25.49
C LEU A 241 -1.91 -5.32 25.94
N LYS A 242 -1.22 -4.22 26.31
CA LYS A 242 0.18 -4.19 26.74
C LYS A 242 1.17 -4.68 25.66
N LEU A 243 0.90 -4.38 24.39
CA LEU A 243 1.73 -4.76 23.26
C LEU A 243 2.87 -3.77 23.00
N VAL A 244 2.77 -2.55 23.53
CA VAL A 244 3.71 -1.45 23.29
C VAL A 244 4.50 -1.06 24.54
N LYS A 245 5.72 -0.59 24.33
CA LYS A 245 6.59 -0.02 25.37
C LYS A 245 7.33 1.20 24.82
N LYS A 246 7.73 2.11 25.70
CA LYS A 246 8.67 3.17 25.33
C LYS A 246 10.09 2.59 25.23
N LYS A 247 10.83 3.05 24.23
CA LYS A 247 12.25 2.74 24.04
C LYS A 247 13.00 4.04 23.77
N SER A 248 14.08 4.26 24.52
CA SER A 248 14.94 5.43 24.40
C SER A 248 16.13 5.16 23.48
N GLY A 249 16.78 6.23 23.02
CA GLY A 249 18.06 6.14 22.31
C GLY A 249 17.98 5.63 20.87
N ILE A 250 16.79 5.44 20.31
CA ILE A 250 16.64 5.06 18.91
C ILE A 250 17.10 6.21 18.03
N ARG A 251 18.25 6.04 17.34
CA ARG A 251 18.85 7.03 16.43
C ARG A 251 19.03 8.43 17.05
N GLY A 252 19.22 8.50 18.37
CA GLY A 252 19.38 9.75 19.11
C GLY A 252 18.07 10.53 19.35
N LYS A 253 16.92 9.94 19.03
CA LYS A 253 15.60 10.48 19.38
C LYS A 253 15.33 10.38 20.88
N ASN A 254 14.33 11.15 21.33
CA ASN A 254 13.68 10.93 22.62
C ASN A 254 12.96 9.58 22.65
N ASP A 255 12.32 9.25 23.77
CA ASP A 255 11.50 8.04 23.90
C ASP A 255 10.46 7.93 22.78
N VAL A 256 10.54 6.84 22.01
CA VAL A 256 9.55 6.46 21.01
C VAL A 256 8.80 5.21 21.47
N TRP A 257 7.59 5.01 20.95
CA TRP A 257 6.82 3.79 21.21
C TRP A 257 7.23 2.70 20.24
N VAL A 258 7.45 1.51 20.77
CA VAL A 258 7.74 0.30 19.99
C VAL A 258 6.72 -0.78 20.34
N VAL A 259 6.31 -1.56 19.34
CA VAL A 259 5.55 -2.79 19.53
C VAL A 259 6.53 -3.91 19.89
N THR A 260 6.34 -4.50 21.06
CA THR A 260 7.24 -5.51 21.66
C THR A 260 6.61 -6.90 21.72
N SER A 261 5.50 -7.10 21.02
CA SER A 261 4.77 -8.35 21.06
C SER A 261 5.50 -9.48 20.32
N PRO A 262 5.37 -10.75 20.78
CA PRO A 262 6.28 -11.82 20.36
C PRO A 262 6.28 -12.10 18.85
N THR A 263 5.11 -12.11 18.21
CA THR A 263 4.99 -12.41 16.78
C THR A 263 5.54 -11.26 15.95
N VAL A 264 5.25 -10.01 16.33
CA VAL A 264 5.81 -8.81 15.67
C VAL A 264 7.33 -8.80 15.74
N VAL A 265 7.91 -9.04 16.92
CA VAL A 265 9.37 -9.07 17.10
C VAL A 265 9.98 -10.18 16.25
N LYS A 266 9.44 -11.40 16.32
CA LYS A 266 9.93 -12.54 15.53
C LYS A 266 9.87 -12.26 14.02
N LYS A 267 8.74 -11.75 13.53
CA LYS A 267 8.57 -11.43 12.11
C LYS A 267 9.46 -10.29 11.66
N ALA A 268 9.74 -9.32 12.53
CA ALA A 268 10.69 -8.26 12.25
C ALA A 268 12.14 -8.77 12.22
N GLN A 269 12.53 -9.69 13.11
CA GLN A 269 13.85 -10.34 13.06
C GLN A 269 14.06 -11.03 11.71
N GLU A 270 13.08 -11.82 11.27
CA GLU A 270 13.08 -12.51 9.97
C GLU A 270 13.11 -11.51 8.80
N PHE A 271 12.27 -10.47 8.84
CA PHE A 271 12.11 -9.50 7.76
C PHE A 271 13.34 -8.61 7.56
N TYR A 272 13.83 -7.98 8.64
CA TYR A 272 14.98 -7.09 8.57
C TYR A 272 16.31 -7.86 8.55
N GLY A 273 16.33 -9.14 8.94
CA GLY A 273 17.57 -9.89 9.14
C GLY A 273 18.37 -9.40 10.35
N CYS A 274 17.67 -8.99 11.41
CA CYS A 274 18.26 -8.45 12.63
C CYS A 274 17.77 -9.25 13.85
N ASN A 275 18.59 -10.13 14.41
CA ASN A 275 18.19 -10.94 15.56
C ASN A 275 18.05 -10.11 16.85
N ASP A 276 18.72 -8.96 16.95
CA ASP A 276 18.74 -8.13 18.16
C ASP A 276 17.56 -7.14 18.27
N ILE A 277 16.71 -7.05 17.23
CA ILE A 277 15.51 -6.21 17.29
C ILE A 277 14.58 -6.74 18.39
N THR A 278 14.20 -5.86 19.31
CA THR A 278 13.37 -6.15 20.49
C THR A 278 11.99 -5.48 20.43
N GLY A 279 11.75 -4.70 19.38
CA GLY A 279 10.47 -4.07 19.11
C GLY A 279 10.51 -3.27 17.81
N VAL A 280 9.36 -3.12 17.18
CA VAL A 280 9.19 -2.38 15.92
C VAL A 280 8.60 -1.00 16.23
N GLU A 281 9.21 0.04 15.68
CA GLU A 281 8.84 1.43 15.95
C GLU A 281 7.47 1.80 15.40
N LEU A 282 6.74 2.56 16.20
CA LEU A 282 5.55 3.27 15.79
C LEU A 282 5.91 4.72 15.44
N GLU A 283 5.19 5.27 14.48
CA GLU A 283 5.38 6.61 13.95
C GLU A 283 5.41 7.68 15.07
N ASP A 284 6.44 8.52 15.09
CA ASP A 284 6.58 9.61 16.06
C ASP A 284 6.52 11.02 15.46
N GLU A 285 6.31 11.15 14.15
CA GLU A 285 6.09 12.40 13.40
C GLU A 285 4.61 12.59 12.97
N GLY A 286 4.28 13.65 12.20
CA GLY A 286 2.94 13.84 11.62
C GLY A 286 1.83 14.37 12.56
N GLY A 287 2.12 14.51 13.85
CA GLY A 287 1.18 15.04 14.84
C GLY A 287 0.12 14.02 15.26
N ASP A 288 -0.88 14.49 16.02
CA ASP A 288 -1.85 13.61 16.70
C ASP A 288 -2.63 12.66 15.80
N GLY A 289 -2.81 13.00 14.52
CA GLY A 289 -3.49 12.16 13.53
C GLY A 289 -2.71 10.91 13.12
N THR A 290 -1.39 10.95 13.32
CA THR A 290 -0.46 9.99 12.75
C THR A 290 0.32 9.26 13.84
N LYS A 291 0.77 9.98 14.88
CA LYS A 291 1.67 9.45 15.90
C LYS A 291 1.09 8.24 16.62
N ASN A 292 1.92 7.23 16.81
CA ASN A 292 1.67 5.98 17.56
C ASN A 292 0.59 5.06 16.99
N THR A 293 -0.12 5.46 15.93
CA THR A 293 -1.18 4.63 15.32
C THR A 293 -0.76 4.03 13.99
N HIS A 294 0.51 4.19 13.61
CA HIS A 294 1.08 3.74 12.35
C HIS A 294 2.46 3.13 12.60
N TRP A 295 2.92 2.27 11.70
CA TRP A 295 4.32 1.89 11.68
C TRP A 295 5.20 3.09 11.31
N GLU A 296 6.37 3.15 11.92
CA GLU A 296 7.39 4.16 11.59
C GLU A 296 7.76 4.07 10.11
N ARG A 297 7.37 5.09 9.35
CA ARG A 297 7.51 5.05 7.88
C ARG A 297 8.99 5.04 7.48
N ARG A 298 9.91 5.58 8.30
CA ARG A 298 11.37 5.51 8.08
C ARG A 298 11.92 4.08 7.97
N ILE A 299 11.26 3.08 8.56
CA ILE A 299 11.67 1.66 8.46
C ILE A 299 10.68 0.78 7.67
N ALA A 300 9.54 1.34 7.27
CA ALA A 300 8.42 0.60 6.71
C ALA A 300 7.65 1.43 5.65
N MET A 301 8.36 2.13 4.75
CA MET A 301 7.79 3.12 3.83
C MET A 301 6.72 2.58 2.87
N GLU A 302 6.77 1.29 2.57
CA GLU A 302 5.84 0.59 1.68
C GLU A 302 4.67 -0.06 2.43
N GLU A 303 4.70 -0.09 3.76
CA GLU A 303 3.75 -0.80 4.61
C GLU A 303 2.35 -0.17 4.55
N MET A 304 1.31 -0.99 4.55
CA MET A 304 -0.09 -0.55 4.50
C MET A 304 -0.43 0.47 5.59
N MET A 305 0.00 0.24 6.82
CA MET A 305 -0.20 1.05 8.02
C MET A 305 0.93 2.06 8.28
N ALA A 306 1.71 2.44 7.27
CA ALA A 306 2.52 3.65 7.35
C ALA A 306 1.60 4.89 7.34
N GLY A 307 1.96 5.95 8.09
CA GLY A 307 1.12 7.15 8.24
C GLY A 307 0.93 7.98 6.97
N MET A 308 1.73 7.69 5.93
CA MET A 308 1.56 8.21 4.58
C MET A 308 1.88 7.18 3.52
N LYS A 309 0.98 7.07 2.54
CA LYS A 309 1.15 6.17 1.41
C LYS A 309 2.25 6.66 0.47
N SER A 310 3.25 5.81 0.19
CA SER A 310 4.14 5.98 -0.97
C SER A 310 3.39 5.67 -2.29
N SER A 311 3.93 6.04 -3.44
CA SER A 311 3.25 5.89 -4.74
C SER A 311 2.74 4.48 -5.02
N ASP A 312 3.58 3.47 -4.80
CA ASP A 312 3.27 2.04 -4.94
C ASP A 312 3.34 1.27 -3.60
N GLY A 313 3.20 2.01 -2.49
CA GLY A 313 3.07 1.45 -1.15
C GLY A 313 1.65 1.00 -0.84
N GLY A 314 1.43 0.63 0.42
CA GLY A 314 0.16 0.04 0.85
C GLY A 314 0.23 -1.48 1.02
N ARG A 315 1.45 -2.03 1.15
CA ARG A 315 1.73 -3.46 1.20
C ARG A 315 1.22 -4.03 2.52
N TYR A 316 0.29 -4.96 2.45
CA TYR A 316 -0.25 -5.61 3.64
C TYR A 316 0.74 -6.69 4.11
N SER A 317 1.74 -6.21 4.86
CA SER A 317 2.98 -6.94 5.11
C SER A 317 2.89 -7.89 6.31
N VAL A 318 3.98 -8.63 6.52
CA VAL A 318 4.21 -9.45 7.72
C VAL A 318 4.05 -8.67 9.02
N LEU A 319 4.37 -7.36 9.06
CA LEU A 319 4.33 -6.57 10.29
C LEU A 319 2.89 -6.33 10.76
N THR A 320 2.02 -5.85 9.88
CA THR A 320 0.61 -5.61 10.24
C THR A 320 -0.13 -6.91 10.51
N MET A 321 0.16 -7.98 9.75
CA MET A 321 -0.40 -9.31 10.03
C MET A 321 0.03 -9.82 11.41
N ALA A 322 1.31 -9.67 11.77
CA ALA A 322 1.82 -10.08 13.08
C ALA A 322 1.16 -9.32 14.22
N LEU A 323 0.95 -8.00 14.08
CA LEU A 323 0.30 -7.22 15.12
C LEU A 323 -1.16 -7.63 15.29
N PHE A 324 -1.90 -7.88 14.20
CA PHE A 324 -3.26 -8.40 14.31
C PHE A 324 -3.33 -9.76 15.01
N GLU A 325 -2.36 -10.64 14.79
CA GLU A 325 -2.25 -11.93 15.50
C GLU A 325 -1.94 -11.72 17.00
N ASP A 326 -1.00 -10.84 17.33
CA ASP A 326 -0.62 -10.54 18.72
C ASP A 326 -1.70 -9.78 19.52
N MET A 327 -2.67 -9.14 18.85
CA MET A 327 -3.87 -8.61 19.53
C MET A 327 -4.72 -9.73 20.15
N GLY A 328 -4.59 -10.97 19.66
CA GLY A 328 -5.41 -12.12 20.06
C GLY A 328 -6.84 -12.09 19.51
N PHE A 329 -7.21 -11.05 18.76
CA PHE A 329 -8.51 -10.94 18.10
C PHE A 329 -8.59 -11.74 16.80
N TYR A 330 -7.46 -11.87 16.13
CA TYR A 330 -7.36 -12.45 14.81
C TYR A 330 -6.26 -13.50 14.79
N ARG A 331 -6.27 -14.32 13.75
CA ARG A 331 -5.17 -15.19 13.40
C ARG A 331 -4.74 -14.92 11.97
N ALA A 332 -3.45 -14.70 11.77
CA ALA A 332 -2.91 -14.43 10.45
C ALA A 332 -2.85 -15.72 9.62
N LYS A 333 -3.19 -15.60 8.34
CA LYS A 333 -3.01 -16.63 7.32
C LYS A 333 -1.63 -16.48 6.71
N TRP A 334 -0.61 -16.96 7.42
CA TRP A 334 0.79 -16.86 6.97
C TRP A 334 1.02 -17.46 5.57
N GLY A 335 1.85 -16.80 4.77
CA GLY A 335 2.05 -17.05 3.34
C GLY A 335 1.13 -16.23 2.42
N THR A 336 0.31 -15.34 2.96
CA THR A 336 -0.54 -14.41 2.18
C THR A 336 -0.11 -12.94 2.32
N GLU A 337 0.90 -12.68 3.16
CA GLU A 337 1.59 -11.39 3.25
C GLU A 337 2.03 -10.89 1.87
N GLU A 338 1.94 -9.59 1.67
CA GLU A 338 2.59 -8.96 0.52
C GLU A 338 4.06 -8.71 0.82
N ASP A 339 4.89 -8.90 -0.20
CA ASP A 339 6.32 -8.60 -0.05
C ASP A 339 6.53 -7.10 0.08
N MET A 340 7.45 -6.73 0.96
CA MET A 340 7.91 -5.36 1.16
C MET A 340 9.42 -5.35 0.91
N HIS A 341 9.87 -4.53 -0.02
CA HIS A 341 11.29 -4.43 -0.37
C HIS A 341 12.01 -3.47 0.56
N PHE A 342 11.32 -2.40 0.95
CA PHE A 342 11.85 -1.41 1.88
C PHE A 342 12.15 -2.03 3.25
N GLY A 343 13.41 -1.98 3.70
CA GLY A 343 13.85 -2.56 4.97
C GLY A 343 14.29 -4.03 4.93
N LYS A 344 13.85 -4.82 3.94
CA LYS A 344 14.07 -6.28 3.92
C LYS A 344 15.56 -6.66 3.88
N GLY A 345 15.99 -7.49 4.83
CA GLY A 345 17.35 -8.03 4.90
C GLY A 345 18.47 -7.00 5.11
N ARG A 346 18.15 -5.79 5.58
CA ARG A 346 19.13 -4.70 5.76
C ARG A 346 19.92 -4.74 7.07
N GLY A 347 19.61 -5.68 7.95
CA GLY A 347 20.26 -5.87 9.25
C GLY A 347 19.92 -4.80 10.28
N CYS A 348 20.51 -4.94 11.47
CA CYS A 348 20.24 -4.06 12.62
C CYS A 348 20.65 -2.61 12.37
N ASP A 349 21.70 -2.40 11.58
CA ASP A 349 22.17 -1.07 11.19
C ASP A 349 21.06 -0.22 10.57
N PHE A 350 20.17 -0.82 9.77
CA PHE A 350 19.04 -0.10 9.18
C PHE A 350 18.09 0.45 10.23
N LEU A 351 17.95 -0.22 11.36
CA LEU A 351 17.07 0.19 12.46
C LEU A 351 17.78 1.18 13.40
N GLU A 352 19.07 0.96 13.65
CA GLU A 352 19.80 1.63 14.74
C GLU A 352 20.62 2.85 14.29
N LYS A 353 21.18 2.81 13.08
CA LYS A 353 22.00 3.91 12.55
C LYS A 353 21.13 4.99 11.92
N ARG A 354 21.66 6.20 11.88
CA ARG A 354 21.03 7.32 11.15
C ARG A 354 21.08 7.01 9.64
N CYS A 355 20.12 7.52 8.87
CA CYS A 355 20.09 7.29 7.42
C CYS A 355 21.29 7.90 6.70
N VAL A 356 21.78 9.05 7.21
CA VAL A 356 22.91 9.78 6.68
C VAL A 356 23.80 10.21 7.84
N GLU A 357 25.10 9.99 7.70
CA GLU A 357 26.12 10.40 8.66
C GLU A 357 27.24 11.11 7.91
N ASN A 358 27.59 12.32 8.36
CA ASN A 358 28.63 13.14 7.74
C ASN A 358 28.42 13.35 6.22
N GLY A 359 27.17 13.57 5.79
CA GLY A 359 26.82 13.77 4.37
C GLY A 359 26.88 12.50 3.51
N ARG A 360 27.16 11.33 4.10
CA ARG A 360 27.17 10.04 3.40
C ARG A 360 25.98 9.20 3.86
N SER A 361 25.24 8.66 2.90
CA SER A 361 24.15 7.75 3.19
C SER A 361 24.69 6.41 3.69
N ASN A 362 24.14 5.92 4.80
CA ASN A 362 24.36 4.56 5.28
C ASN A 362 23.57 3.54 4.43
N PHE A 363 22.55 3.99 3.69
CA PHE A 363 21.69 3.16 2.83
C PHE A 363 21.46 3.85 1.47
N PRO A 364 22.49 3.93 0.61
CA PRO A 364 22.49 4.78 -0.61
C PRO A 364 21.51 4.32 -1.69
N ASP A 365 20.95 3.12 -1.57
CA ASP A 365 19.91 2.59 -2.44
C ASP A 365 18.50 3.04 -2.03
N VAL A 366 18.35 3.65 -0.85
CA VAL A 366 17.08 4.17 -0.33
C VAL A 366 17.14 5.66 -0.03
N PHE A 367 18.20 6.08 0.68
CA PHE A 367 18.40 7.47 1.08
C PHE A 367 19.50 8.11 0.25
N CYS A 368 19.18 9.25 -0.35
CA CYS A 368 20.05 9.98 -1.26
C CYS A 368 20.69 11.18 -0.55
N THR A 369 21.90 11.59 -0.91
CA THR A 369 22.56 12.75 -0.27
C THR A 369 22.95 13.85 -1.24
N SER A 370 22.71 13.66 -2.54
CA SER A 370 23.07 14.60 -3.58
C SER A 370 21.83 15.06 -4.33
N GLU A 371 21.74 16.36 -4.58
CA GLU A 371 20.69 16.92 -5.43
C GLU A 371 20.74 16.27 -6.82
N THR A 372 19.57 15.91 -7.33
CA THR A 372 19.45 15.42 -8.71
C THR A 372 19.71 16.58 -9.66
N LYS A 373 20.53 16.35 -10.69
CA LYS A 373 20.84 17.39 -11.67
C LYS A 373 19.57 17.78 -12.43
N LYS A 374 19.43 19.07 -12.74
CA LYS A 374 18.31 19.58 -13.53
C LYS A 374 18.20 18.82 -14.87
N GLY A 375 17.03 18.25 -15.14
CA GLY A 375 16.76 17.49 -16.35
C GLY A 375 17.08 15.99 -16.27
N GLU A 376 17.69 15.53 -15.17
CA GLU A 376 17.83 14.10 -14.88
C GLU A 376 16.69 13.63 -13.97
N ASN A 377 16.19 12.42 -14.23
CA ASN A 377 15.28 11.70 -13.36
C ASN A 377 15.98 10.45 -12.85
N ILE A 378 15.71 10.05 -11.61
CA ILE A 378 16.30 8.85 -11.00
C ILE A 378 15.21 7.96 -10.40
N CYS A 379 15.47 6.66 -10.36
CA CYS A 379 14.49 5.70 -9.87
C CYS A 379 14.18 5.89 -8.39
N THR A 380 12.90 5.78 -8.06
CA THR A 380 12.46 5.52 -6.68
C THR A 380 13.01 4.18 -6.18
N SER A 381 13.14 4.03 -4.86
CA SER A 381 13.70 2.81 -4.25
C SER A 381 12.88 1.55 -4.56
N ASP A 382 11.57 1.71 -4.68
CA ASP A 382 10.59 0.67 -5.04
C ASP A 382 10.52 0.41 -6.56
N ARG A 383 11.28 1.18 -7.36
CA ARG A 383 11.40 1.01 -8.82
C ARG A 383 10.09 1.24 -9.57
N THR A 384 9.15 1.95 -8.98
CA THR A 384 7.80 2.14 -9.56
C THR A 384 7.64 3.45 -10.31
N GLY A 385 8.58 4.37 -10.15
CA GLY A 385 8.56 5.63 -10.85
C GLY A 385 9.91 6.33 -10.92
N LEU A 386 9.87 7.47 -11.57
CA LEU A 386 10.98 8.40 -11.69
C LEU A 386 10.79 9.57 -10.71
N GLY A 387 11.88 10.12 -10.22
CA GLY A 387 11.83 11.18 -9.23
C GLY A 387 13.14 11.93 -9.12
N SER A 388 13.24 12.72 -8.06
CA SER A 388 14.47 13.41 -7.67
C SER A 388 14.76 13.21 -6.19
N CYS A 389 16.01 13.39 -5.81
CA CYS A 389 16.41 13.38 -4.42
C CYS A 389 15.79 14.59 -3.71
N ALA A 390 14.83 14.33 -2.83
CA ALA A 390 14.15 15.38 -2.08
C ALA A 390 15.02 15.82 -0.90
N ILE A 391 15.67 16.97 -1.06
CA ILE A 391 16.40 17.67 -0.01
C ILE A 391 15.76 19.05 0.16
N SER A 392 15.39 19.38 1.38
CA SER A 392 14.74 20.63 1.76
C SER A 392 15.65 21.46 2.66
N THR A 393 15.57 22.78 2.50
CA THR A 393 16.20 23.75 3.38
C THR A 393 15.11 24.43 4.20
N TYR A 394 15.21 24.34 5.52
CA TYR A 394 14.24 24.86 6.47
C TYR A 394 14.64 26.26 6.95
N THR A 395 13.66 27.06 7.36
CA THR A 395 13.90 28.39 7.92
C THR A 395 14.57 28.35 9.30
N SER A 396 14.41 27.25 10.02
CA SER A 396 15.01 27.00 11.33
C SER A 396 15.86 25.73 11.30
N SER A 397 16.81 25.63 12.23
CA SER A 397 17.58 24.39 12.43
C SER A 397 16.66 23.22 12.74
N LEU A 398 16.94 22.07 12.13
CA LEU A 398 16.30 20.80 12.47
C LEU A 398 16.75 20.35 13.86
N PRO A 399 15.97 19.51 14.56
CA PRO A 399 16.43 18.84 15.77
C PRO A 399 17.75 18.09 15.54
N THR A 400 18.64 18.06 16.53
CA THR A 400 20.01 17.51 16.38
C THR A 400 20.04 16.07 15.82
N HIS A 401 19.07 15.23 16.21
CA HIS A 401 18.95 13.85 15.71
C HIS A 401 18.47 13.75 14.24
N TYR A 402 17.99 14.84 13.65
CA TYR A 402 17.63 14.97 12.23
C TYR A 402 18.59 15.84 11.41
N GLN A 403 19.66 16.37 12.04
CA GLN A 403 20.72 17.10 11.32
C GLN A 403 21.67 16.10 10.65
N TYR A 404 21.45 15.85 9.36
CA TYR A 404 22.20 14.89 8.55
C TYR A 404 23.31 15.50 7.69
N PHE A 405 23.17 16.78 7.39
CA PHE A 405 24.08 17.55 6.55
C PHE A 405 24.89 18.53 7.42
N SER A 406 25.93 19.12 6.83
CA SER A 406 26.75 20.13 7.53
C SER A 406 25.93 21.37 7.90
N GLN A 407 24.94 21.73 7.08
CA GLN A 407 23.96 22.76 7.43
C GLN A 407 22.87 22.18 8.34
N SER A 408 22.71 22.74 9.54
CA SER A 408 21.75 22.28 10.56
C SER A 408 20.28 22.40 10.14
N ASN A 409 19.97 23.17 9.11
CA ASN A 409 18.62 23.37 8.58
C ASN A 409 18.38 22.63 7.24
N ARG A 410 19.26 21.71 6.84
CA ARG A 410 19.06 20.85 5.66
C ARG A 410 18.75 19.42 6.05
N GLY A 411 17.78 18.83 5.36
CA GLY A 411 17.34 17.44 5.53
C GLY A 411 16.45 17.00 4.38
N GLY A 412 15.89 15.80 4.47
CA GLY A 412 14.75 15.38 3.64
C GLY A 412 13.46 16.09 4.04
N PRO A 413 12.38 15.93 3.26
CA PRO A 413 11.10 16.59 3.53
C PRO A 413 10.45 16.06 4.82
N ASN A 414 9.55 16.87 5.41
CA ASN A 414 8.76 16.47 6.59
C ASN A 414 7.62 15.52 6.19
N GLU A 415 8.04 14.31 5.83
CA GLU A 415 7.23 13.27 5.25
C GLU A 415 7.35 11.94 6.00
N LEU A 416 7.48 11.98 7.33
CA LEU A 416 7.51 10.79 8.19
C LEU A 416 8.67 9.84 7.84
N LEU A 417 9.85 10.39 7.57
CA LEU A 417 11.04 9.60 7.27
C LEU A 417 12.19 10.04 8.16
N ASP A 418 11.91 10.62 9.33
CA ASP A 418 12.92 11.21 10.20
C ASP A 418 13.73 12.29 9.49
N TYR A 419 13.13 13.04 8.56
CA TYR A 419 13.84 13.95 7.64
C TYR A 419 14.96 13.27 6.84
N CYS A 420 14.90 11.96 6.61
CA CYS A 420 15.85 11.27 5.75
C CYS A 420 15.57 11.65 4.28
N PRO A 421 16.57 12.17 3.54
CA PRO A 421 16.41 12.47 2.13
C PRO A 421 16.25 11.18 1.33
N TYR A 422 15.27 11.15 0.42
CA TYR A 422 14.92 9.98 -0.38
C TYR A 422 14.53 10.41 -1.79
N ILE A 423 14.45 9.44 -2.72
CA ILE A 423 13.96 9.73 -4.07
C ILE A 423 12.44 9.88 -4.04
N ARG A 424 11.98 11.12 -4.15
CA ARG A 424 10.57 11.46 -4.21
C ARG A 424 10.10 11.41 -5.66
N VAL A 425 9.11 10.56 -5.92
CA VAL A 425 8.49 10.41 -7.23
C VAL A 425 7.79 11.71 -7.67
N PHE A 426 7.84 12.03 -8.97
CA PHE A 426 6.97 13.08 -9.50
C PHE A 426 5.58 12.52 -9.81
N SER A 427 4.55 13.33 -9.59
CA SER A 427 3.13 12.91 -9.68
C SER A 427 2.72 12.31 -11.02
N ASN A 428 3.35 12.72 -12.13
CA ASN A 428 3.08 12.24 -13.48
C ASN A 428 4.16 11.29 -14.02
N THR A 429 5.02 10.73 -13.18
CA THR A 429 6.17 9.92 -13.62
C THR A 429 6.21 8.48 -13.08
N GLY A 430 5.04 7.93 -12.73
CA GLY A 430 4.91 6.50 -12.44
C GLY A 430 5.13 5.65 -13.70
N CYS A 431 5.88 4.54 -13.59
CA CYS A 431 6.12 3.66 -14.73
C CYS A 431 4.85 2.95 -15.22
N SER A 432 3.86 2.74 -14.35
CA SER A 432 2.61 2.04 -14.68
C SER A 432 1.58 2.90 -15.41
N ASN A 433 1.55 4.20 -15.11
CA ASN A 433 0.43 5.09 -15.45
C ASN A 433 0.84 6.56 -15.57
N GLY A 434 2.15 6.84 -15.66
CA GLY A 434 2.69 8.19 -15.83
C GLY A 434 2.36 8.77 -17.20
N GLU A 435 2.68 10.04 -17.37
CA GLU A 435 2.47 10.77 -18.62
C GLU A 435 3.68 10.57 -19.55
N PRO A 436 3.51 9.91 -20.72
CA PRO A 436 4.63 9.63 -21.62
C PRO A 436 5.40 10.88 -22.07
N LYS A 437 4.72 12.03 -22.19
CA LYS A 437 5.31 13.32 -22.57
C LYS A 437 6.23 13.90 -21.49
N ALA A 438 6.09 13.47 -20.24
CA ALA A 438 6.96 13.86 -19.14
C ALA A 438 8.13 12.87 -18.92
N MET A 439 8.12 11.71 -19.58
CA MET A 439 9.02 10.59 -19.32
C MET A 439 9.75 10.13 -20.58
N TRP A 440 10.59 11.01 -21.12
CA TRP A 440 11.32 10.77 -22.36
C TRP A 440 12.23 9.54 -22.24
N GLY A 441 12.18 8.64 -23.23
CA GLY A 441 12.94 7.38 -23.19
C GLY A 441 12.34 6.28 -22.32
N SER A 442 11.18 6.52 -21.69
CA SER A 442 10.50 5.54 -20.85
C SER A 442 9.33 4.85 -21.56
N ARG A 443 9.20 3.54 -21.35
CA ARG A 443 8.04 2.74 -21.77
C ARG A 443 7.07 2.63 -20.60
N ILE A 444 5.86 3.17 -20.77
CA ILE A 444 4.84 3.22 -19.72
C ILE A 444 3.83 2.08 -19.92
N GLY A 445 3.52 1.36 -18.85
CA GLY A 445 2.58 0.25 -18.89
C GLY A 445 2.52 -0.51 -17.56
N PRO A 446 1.50 -1.34 -17.33
CA PRO A 446 1.24 -1.95 -16.03
C PRO A 446 2.42 -2.77 -15.47
N ASN A 447 3.22 -3.38 -16.36
CA ASN A 447 4.40 -4.17 -16.00
C ASN A 447 5.71 -3.39 -16.09
N SER A 448 5.67 -2.08 -16.31
CA SER A 448 6.87 -1.27 -16.41
C SER A 448 7.46 -0.94 -15.05
N ARG A 449 8.79 -0.95 -14.97
CA ARG A 449 9.58 -0.61 -13.78
C ARG A 449 10.74 0.28 -14.15
N CYS A 450 11.20 1.06 -13.18
CA CYS A 450 12.32 1.98 -13.34
C CYS A 450 13.65 1.24 -13.22
N VAL A 451 14.53 1.44 -14.19
CA VAL A 451 15.88 0.86 -14.23
C VAL A 451 16.95 1.95 -14.19
N LYS A 452 18.07 1.66 -13.50
CA LYS A 452 19.21 2.58 -13.48
C LYS A 452 19.84 2.67 -14.86
N ALA A 453 20.11 3.88 -15.31
CA ALA A 453 20.73 4.17 -16.58
C ALA A 453 22.11 4.78 -16.41
N THR A 454 22.94 4.67 -17.45
CA THR A 454 24.24 5.34 -17.52
C THR A 454 24.43 5.90 -18.92
N ASN A 455 24.61 7.23 -18.98
CA ASN A 455 24.90 7.97 -20.21
C ASN A 455 23.92 7.70 -21.36
N LEU A 456 22.63 7.45 -21.07
CA LEU A 456 21.63 7.24 -22.10
C LEU A 456 21.41 8.53 -22.90
N GLN A 457 21.45 8.41 -24.22
CA GLN A 457 21.14 9.52 -25.12
C GLN A 457 20.07 9.11 -26.12
N LEU A 458 19.01 9.92 -26.23
CA LEU A 458 17.93 9.67 -27.17
C LEU A 458 18.35 10.00 -28.60
N LYS A 459 18.14 9.07 -29.53
CA LYS A 459 18.46 9.29 -30.95
C LYS A 459 17.75 10.50 -31.54
N LYS A 460 16.47 10.68 -31.19
CA LYS A 460 15.60 11.73 -31.75
C LYS A 460 16.01 13.15 -31.32
N PHE A 461 16.57 13.31 -30.12
CA PHE A 461 16.73 14.65 -29.51
C PHE A 461 18.15 14.98 -29.04
N LYS A 462 19.10 14.02 -29.09
CA LYS A 462 20.52 14.20 -28.79
C LYS A 462 20.83 14.87 -27.43
N PHE A 463 19.94 14.75 -26.45
CA PHE A 463 20.21 15.12 -25.05
C PHE A 463 20.30 13.87 -24.17
N GLY A 464 21.08 13.99 -23.09
CA GLY A 464 21.25 12.93 -22.09
C GLY A 464 20.02 12.85 -21.20
N ILE A 465 19.62 11.62 -20.87
CA ILE A 465 18.55 11.35 -19.92
C ILE A 465 19.10 10.54 -18.73
N GLY A 466 18.41 10.64 -17.60
CA GLY A 466 18.69 9.82 -16.43
C GLY A 466 18.11 8.41 -16.55
N ASP A 467 17.63 7.90 -15.44
CA ASP A 467 16.94 6.62 -15.36
C ASP A 467 15.65 6.63 -16.20
N VAL A 468 15.19 5.44 -16.59
CA VAL A 468 14.02 5.26 -17.45
C VAL A 468 13.14 4.13 -16.98
N CYS A 469 11.87 4.14 -17.37
CA CYS A 469 11.00 2.98 -17.23
C CYS A 469 11.15 2.04 -18.44
N VAL A 470 11.24 0.74 -18.18
CA VAL A 470 11.18 -0.32 -19.18
C VAL A 470 10.06 -1.27 -18.83
N GLU A 471 9.43 -1.86 -19.83
CA GLU A 471 8.47 -2.93 -19.59
C GLU A 471 9.22 -4.21 -19.22
N VAL A 472 8.74 -4.91 -18.19
CA VAL A 472 9.41 -6.09 -17.63
C VAL A 472 8.62 -7.35 -17.92
N ASN A 473 9.33 -8.42 -18.32
CA ASN A 473 8.80 -9.76 -18.38
C ASN A 473 9.54 -10.67 -17.37
N CYS A 474 8.76 -11.25 -16.47
CA CYS A 474 9.22 -12.10 -15.37
C CYS A 474 9.07 -13.61 -15.65
N GLU A 475 8.46 -14.00 -16.77
CA GLU A 475 8.14 -15.40 -17.07
C GLU A 475 9.38 -16.22 -17.45
N SER A 476 10.34 -15.62 -18.15
CA SER A 476 11.61 -16.24 -18.49
C SER A 476 12.52 -16.38 -17.28
N ASP A 477 13.38 -17.41 -17.24
CA ASP A 477 14.37 -17.59 -16.17
C ASP A 477 15.26 -16.35 -16.00
N THR A 478 15.66 -15.75 -17.11
CA THR A 478 16.35 -14.46 -17.14
C THR A 478 15.34 -13.33 -17.26
N LEU A 479 15.51 -12.27 -16.46
CA LEU A 479 14.70 -11.06 -16.57
C LEU A 479 14.76 -10.53 -18.01
N GLN A 480 13.61 -10.23 -18.60
CA GLN A 480 13.55 -9.61 -19.92
C GLN A 480 12.98 -8.21 -19.82
N VAL A 481 13.53 -7.29 -20.61
CA VAL A 481 13.14 -5.89 -20.63
C VAL A 481 12.84 -5.43 -22.04
N ARG A 482 11.93 -4.47 -22.17
CA ARG A 482 11.55 -3.90 -23.45
C ARG A 482 11.51 -2.38 -23.35
N PHE A 483 12.23 -1.72 -24.25
CA PHE A 483 12.42 -0.27 -24.26
C PHE A 483 11.31 0.43 -25.04
N VAL A 484 11.20 1.75 -24.87
CA VAL A 484 10.28 2.56 -25.68
C VAL A 484 10.72 2.56 -27.14
N ASP A 485 9.79 2.55 -28.09
CA ASP A 485 10.04 2.46 -29.54
C ASP A 485 10.73 1.15 -30.04
N ASP A 486 11.04 0.20 -29.16
CA ASP A 486 11.60 -1.11 -29.53
C ASP A 486 10.70 -2.24 -29.01
N ASP A 487 10.05 -2.95 -29.92
CA ASP A 487 9.14 -4.03 -29.54
C ASP A 487 9.82 -5.36 -29.24
N ARG A 488 11.15 -5.43 -29.39
CA ARG A 488 11.94 -6.61 -29.05
C ARG A 488 12.17 -6.71 -27.54
N TRP A 489 12.05 -7.94 -27.03
CA TRP A 489 12.49 -8.28 -25.67
C TRP A 489 14.00 -8.48 -25.65
N HIS A 490 14.66 -7.83 -24.70
CA HIS A 490 16.09 -7.94 -24.45
C HIS A 490 16.32 -8.74 -23.18
N ASN A 491 17.20 -9.74 -23.23
CA ASN A 491 17.62 -10.44 -22.03
C ASN A 491 18.42 -9.48 -21.13
N CYS A 492 18.10 -9.46 -19.85
CA CYS A 492 18.67 -8.56 -18.85
C CYS A 492 19.25 -9.36 -17.68
N PRO A 493 20.40 -10.04 -17.86
CA PRO A 493 21.04 -10.79 -16.79
C PRO A 493 21.51 -9.83 -15.68
N GLU A 494 21.31 -10.21 -14.42
CA GLU A 494 21.69 -9.39 -13.27
C GLU A 494 23.13 -8.83 -13.40
N GLY A 495 23.27 -7.52 -13.15
CA GLY A 495 24.55 -6.82 -13.18
C GLY A 495 25.14 -6.59 -14.58
N ARG A 496 24.47 -7.03 -15.65
CA ARG A 496 24.89 -6.75 -17.03
C ARG A 496 24.29 -5.47 -17.56
N ASN A 497 24.96 -4.92 -18.58
CA ASN A 497 24.53 -3.72 -19.27
C ASN A 497 23.74 -4.10 -20.51
N VAL A 498 22.58 -3.48 -20.70
CA VAL A 498 21.70 -3.71 -21.85
C VAL A 498 21.31 -2.37 -22.45
N THR A 499 21.17 -2.30 -23.77
CA THR A 499 20.74 -1.09 -24.46
C THR A 499 19.89 -1.45 -25.66
N SER A 500 19.02 -0.52 -26.08
CA SER A 500 18.35 -0.60 -27.37
C SER A 500 18.93 0.41 -28.34
N ASN A 501 19.57 -0.12 -29.39
CA ASN A 501 20.05 0.69 -30.51
C ASN A 501 18.91 1.21 -31.39
N VAL A 502 17.64 0.89 -31.11
CA VAL A 502 16.49 1.52 -31.79
C VAL A 502 16.21 2.88 -31.15
N THR A 503 16.16 2.92 -29.83
CA THR A 503 15.76 4.08 -29.03
C THR A 503 16.92 5.05 -28.77
N PHE A 504 18.09 4.50 -28.43
CA PHE A 504 19.21 5.26 -27.89
C PHE A 504 20.42 5.27 -28.84
N SER A 505 21.12 6.40 -28.90
CA SER A 505 22.37 6.54 -29.67
C SER A 505 23.58 6.05 -28.88
N SER A 506 23.50 6.08 -27.56
CA SER A 506 24.55 5.66 -26.64
C SER A 506 23.98 5.41 -25.24
N GLY A 507 24.82 4.84 -24.37
CA GLY A 507 24.46 4.48 -23.00
C GLY A 507 23.80 3.11 -22.88
N TYR A 508 23.48 2.76 -21.64
CA TYR A 508 22.89 1.48 -21.29
C TYR A 508 22.10 1.59 -19.98
N ILE A 509 21.25 0.59 -19.73
CA ILE A 509 20.68 0.33 -18.41
C ILE A 509 21.48 -0.77 -17.71
N LEU A 510 21.52 -0.72 -16.38
CA LEU A 510 22.06 -1.79 -15.54
C LEU A 510 20.92 -2.73 -15.15
N CYS A 511 21.08 -4.01 -15.48
CA CYS A 511 20.09 -5.03 -15.19
C CYS A 511 20.01 -5.32 -13.68
N PRO A 512 18.83 -5.14 -13.06
CA PRO A 512 18.64 -5.39 -11.63
C PRO A 512 18.48 -6.87 -11.35
N LYS A 513 18.44 -7.23 -10.05
CA LYS A 513 18.02 -8.56 -9.63
C LYS A 513 16.59 -8.81 -10.09
N LYS A 514 16.32 -10.00 -10.63
CA LYS A 514 14.96 -10.40 -11.01
C LYS A 514 13.99 -10.28 -9.83
N SER A 515 14.43 -10.60 -8.61
CA SER A 515 13.64 -10.49 -7.38
C SER A 515 13.28 -9.06 -6.96
N GLU A 516 13.95 -8.02 -7.49
CA GLU A 516 13.57 -6.62 -7.26
C GLU A 516 12.31 -6.24 -8.04
N PHE A 517 12.04 -6.90 -9.18
CA PHE A 517 10.93 -6.55 -10.07
C PHE A 517 9.83 -7.60 -10.10
N CYS A 518 10.21 -8.86 -9.89
CA CYS A 518 9.34 -10.00 -10.01
C CYS A 518 9.05 -10.54 -8.61
N ALA A 519 7.79 -10.55 -8.21
CA ALA A 519 7.36 -11.29 -7.05
C ALA A 519 7.84 -12.75 -7.21
N SER A 520 8.48 -13.29 -6.18
CA SER A 520 8.89 -14.69 -6.20
C SER A 520 7.63 -15.53 -6.34
N LYS A 521 7.43 -16.19 -7.49
CA LYS A 521 6.51 -17.32 -7.61
C LYS A 521 7.10 -18.45 -6.76
N VAL A 522 7.04 -18.35 -5.44
CA VAL A 522 7.14 -19.54 -4.60
C VAL A 522 5.83 -20.26 -4.82
N LEU A 523 5.78 -21.04 -5.90
CA LEU A 523 4.84 -22.13 -6.02
C LEU A 523 5.15 -23.04 -4.83
N LYS A 524 4.39 -22.87 -3.73
CA LYS A 524 4.28 -23.92 -2.72
C LYS A 524 3.62 -25.09 -3.46
N GLN A 525 4.44 -25.97 -4.03
CA GLN A 525 4.02 -27.34 -4.26
C GLN A 525 3.73 -27.91 -2.88
N VAL A 526 2.47 -27.80 -2.47
CA VAL A 526 1.91 -28.72 -1.48
C VAL A 526 1.97 -30.07 -2.18
N ALA A 527 3.02 -30.84 -1.91
CA ALA A 527 3.06 -32.24 -2.24
C ALA A 527 1.77 -32.85 -1.67
N SER A 528 0.87 -33.22 -2.57
CA SER A 528 -0.30 -34.01 -2.20
C SER A 528 0.25 -35.33 -1.67
N PRO A 529 -0.18 -35.82 -0.49
CA PRO A 529 0.24 -37.13 -0.03
C PRO A 529 -0.18 -38.16 -1.07
N GLU A 530 0.77 -38.99 -1.53
CA GLU A 530 0.44 -40.20 -2.27
C GLU A 530 -0.58 -41.01 -1.44
N PRO A 531 -1.66 -41.51 -2.05
CA PRO A 531 -2.62 -42.33 -1.33
C PRO A 531 -1.94 -43.65 -0.93
N SER A 532 -1.93 -43.92 0.37
CA SER A 532 -1.48 -45.18 0.96
C SER A 532 -2.16 -46.38 0.27
N PRO A 533 -1.45 -47.51 0.07
CA PRO A 533 -2.02 -48.67 -0.58
C PRO A 533 -3.11 -49.30 0.30
N VAL A 534 -4.31 -49.44 -0.25
CA VAL A 534 -5.45 -50.13 0.38
C VAL A 534 -5.16 -51.64 0.46
N PRO A 535 -5.42 -52.32 1.60
CA PRO A 535 -5.21 -53.76 1.71
C PRO A 535 -6.19 -54.53 0.83
N ARG A 536 -5.70 -55.53 0.11
CA ARG A 536 -6.54 -56.49 -0.63
C ARG A 536 -7.36 -57.32 0.35
N GLN A 537 -8.68 -57.16 0.31
CA GLN A 537 -9.62 -58.22 0.65
C GLN A 537 -10.21 -58.74 -0.67
N GLY A 538 -9.90 -60.00 -0.96
CA GLY A 538 -10.54 -60.72 -2.05
C GLY A 538 -11.90 -61.24 -1.59
N THR A 539 -12.87 -61.21 -2.50
CA THR A 539 -13.91 -62.24 -2.69
C THR A 539 -14.75 -61.85 -3.89
N GLY A 540 -15.13 -62.84 -4.71
CA GLY A 540 -16.43 -62.83 -5.36
C GLY A 540 -16.45 -62.43 -6.83
N THR A 541 -16.41 -63.46 -7.67
CA THR A 541 -16.65 -63.46 -9.11
C THR A 541 -18.11 -63.17 -9.51
N SER A 542 -18.22 -62.49 -10.66
CA SER A 542 -19.16 -62.73 -11.78
C SER A 542 -20.45 -61.91 -11.96
N TRP A 543 -20.69 -61.69 -13.27
CA TRP A 543 -21.91 -61.37 -14.03
C TRP A 543 -22.15 -59.86 -14.22
N SER A 544 -21.77 -59.32 -15.39
CA SER A 544 -22.56 -59.18 -16.64
C SER A 544 -23.43 -57.91 -16.62
N ALA A 545 -23.66 -57.10 -17.64
CA ALA A 545 -23.27 -56.91 -19.04
C ALA A 545 -23.83 -55.50 -19.39
N TYR A 546 -23.20 -54.64 -20.17
CA TYR A 546 -23.35 -54.42 -21.64
C TYR A 546 -22.67 -53.05 -21.88
N SER A 547 -21.68 -52.92 -22.77
CA SER A 547 -21.83 -52.61 -24.22
C SER A 547 -22.58 -51.27 -24.44
N SER A 548 -22.18 -50.25 -25.19
CA SER A 548 -21.16 -49.99 -26.23
C SER A 548 -21.71 -48.75 -26.99
N TYR A 549 -20.99 -47.67 -27.31
CA TYR A 549 -20.27 -47.36 -28.56
C TYR A 549 -20.06 -45.83 -28.50
N LEU A 550 -18.84 -45.31 -28.51
CA LEU A 550 -17.95 -45.01 -29.64
C LEU A 550 -18.35 -43.81 -30.52
N MET A 551 -17.37 -42.92 -30.59
CA MET A 551 -17.18 -41.69 -31.37
C MET A 551 -17.47 -41.82 -32.88
N TRP A 552 -17.78 -40.68 -33.53
CA TRP A 552 -17.40 -40.20 -34.88
C TRP A 552 -18.27 -38.96 -35.19
N ASN A 553 -17.91 -37.92 -35.95
CA ASN A 553 -16.68 -37.49 -36.59
C ASN A 553 -16.76 -35.96 -36.84
N MET A 554 -15.58 -35.36 -36.91
CA MET A 554 -15.15 -34.06 -37.44
C MET A 554 -15.82 -33.55 -38.75
N LEU A 555 -15.90 -32.20 -38.91
CA LEU A 555 -15.50 -31.35 -40.08
C LEU A 555 -16.52 -30.39 -40.76
N LEU A 556 -16.06 -29.12 -40.89
CA LEU A 556 -16.16 -28.15 -42.00
C LEU A 556 -17.28 -27.08 -42.11
N PHE A 557 -16.88 -25.98 -42.80
CA PHE A 557 -17.53 -24.73 -43.25
C PHE A 557 -17.28 -23.48 -42.37
N VAL A 558 -16.36 -22.55 -42.66
CA VAL A 558 -16.13 -21.65 -43.83
C VAL A 558 -17.08 -20.43 -43.86
N SER A 559 -16.49 -19.26 -43.51
CA SER A 559 -16.71 -17.85 -43.91
C SER A 559 -18.08 -17.35 -44.42
N CYS A 560 -18.53 -16.19 -43.91
CA CYS A 560 -18.64 -14.94 -44.71
C CYS A 560 -19.02 -13.71 -43.85
N PHE A 561 -18.31 -12.59 -44.08
CA PHE A 561 -18.73 -11.21 -43.77
C PHE A 561 -19.83 -10.75 -44.76
N PRO A 562 -20.59 -9.67 -44.46
CA PRO A 562 -20.26 -8.39 -45.10
C PRO A 562 -20.50 -7.12 -44.25
N LEU A 563 -19.98 -6.03 -44.83
CA LEU A 563 -19.99 -4.61 -44.46
C LEU A 563 -21.38 -3.99 -44.24
N LEU A 564 -21.44 -3.03 -43.30
CA LEU A 564 -21.81 -1.63 -43.54
C LEU A 564 -21.25 -0.73 -42.41
#